data_AF-A0A6A6FMQ3-F1
#
_entry.id   AF-A0A6A6FMQ3-F1
#
_cell.length_a   1.000
_cell.length_b   1.000
_cell.length_c   1.000
_cell.angle_alpha   90.00
_cell.angle_beta   90.00
_cell.angle_gamma   90.00
#
_symmetry.space_group_name_H-M   'P 1'
#
loop_
_entity.id
_entity.type
_entity.pdbx_description
1 polymer ?
#
loop_
_entity_poly.entity_id
_entity_poly.type
_entity_poly.pdbx_seq_one_letter_code
_entity_poly.pdbx_strand_id
1 'polypeptide(L)'
;MSSAVMNDILSHKHAAYFAGPVRDRDAPGYGDIVRQPQNLKMIKTAITAGTQLVKATSSTTDSPSEAGNAMSGTVELERTVDTTPPKVIVNGAQLEKELMRMFANAYMFNPGEDGMALSTKEMFSDVEQKISEWRGTERADEEDDTKGKRRKM
;
A
#
# COMPACT_ATOMS: atom_id res chain seq x y z
N MET A 1 -2.86 -8.14 -6.36
CA MET A 1 -3.59 -7.14 -5.54
C MET A 1 -3.11 -5.72 -5.77
N SER A 2 -1.81 -5.42 -5.62
CA SER A 2 -1.29 -4.04 -5.62
C SER A 2 -1.01 -3.39 -6.98
N SER A 3 -0.85 -4.15 -8.07
CA SER A 3 -0.35 -3.60 -9.34
C SER A 3 -1.34 -2.70 -10.08
N ALA A 4 -2.63 -3.04 -10.11
CA ALA A 4 -3.66 -2.25 -10.80
C ALA A 4 -3.87 -0.89 -10.13
N VAL A 5 -4.16 -0.90 -8.81
CA VAL A 5 -4.30 0.32 -8.00
C VAL A 5 -3.06 1.21 -8.12
N MET A 6 -1.86 0.62 -8.08
CA MET A 6 -0.62 1.41 -8.24
C MET A 6 -0.50 2.05 -9.62
N ASN A 7 -0.91 1.37 -10.70
CA ASN A 7 -0.90 1.94 -12.04
C ASN A 7 -1.88 3.12 -12.16
N ASP A 8 -3.06 3.01 -11.55
CA ASP A 8 -4.07 4.09 -11.54
C ASP A 8 -3.64 5.29 -10.71
N ILE A 9 -2.82 5.08 -9.68
CA ILE A 9 -2.20 6.16 -8.91
C ILE A 9 -1.09 6.81 -9.73
N LEU A 10 -0.27 6.02 -10.43
CA LEU A 10 0.83 6.52 -11.26
C LEU A 10 0.35 7.30 -12.49
N SER A 11 -0.84 7.01 -13.00
CA SER A 11 -1.46 7.73 -14.12
C SER A 11 -2.16 9.03 -13.71
N HIS A 12 -2.24 9.32 -12.40
CA HIS A 12 -2.83 10.55 -11.90
C HIS A 12 -2.02 11.78 -12.34
N LYS A 13 -2.69 12.87 -12.72
CA LYS A 13 -2.06 14.10 -13.23
C LYS A 13 -1.01 14.72 -12.30
N HIS A 14 -1.19 14.55 -10.99
CA HIS A 14 -0.28 15.08 -9.95
C HIS A 14 0.74 14.04 -9.44
N ALA A 15 0.75 12.82 -9.98
CA ALA A 15 1.61 11.73 -9.48
C ALA A 15 3.11 12.05 -9.57
N ALA A 16 3.50 12.89 -10.54
CA ALA A 16 4.88 13.30 -10.74
C ALA A 16 5.51 13.96 -9.51
N TYR A 17 4.74 14.73 -8.72
CA TYR A 17 5.22 15.36 -7.47
C TYR A 17 5.62 14.34 -6.41
N PHE A 18 5.03 13.15 -6.46
CA PHE A 18 5.21 12.10 -5.47
C PHE A 18 6.06 10.92 -5.99
N ALA A 19 6.62 11.05 -7.19
CA ALA A 19 7.29 9.94 -7.87
C ALA A 19 8.59 9.50 -7.17
N GLY A 20 9.29 10.41 -6.51
CA GLY A 20 10.60 10.15 -5.91
C GLY A 20 10.84 10.87 -4.59
N PRO A 21 12.01 10.64 -3.96
CA PRO A 21 12.38 11.30 -2.73
C PRO A 21 12.47 12.82 -2.90
N VAL A 22 11.99 13.55 -1.89
CA VAL A 22 12.15 15.00 -1.81
C VAL A 22 13.62 15.32 -1.54
N ARG A 23 14.20 16.18 -2.38
CA ARG A 23 15.60 16.59 -2.24
C ARG A 23 15.64 17.92 -1.50
N ASP A 24 16.63 18.11 -0.64
CA ASP A 24 16.78 19.33 0.15
C ASP A 24 16.85 20.60 -0.73
N ARG A 25 17.49 20.53 -1.90
CA ARG A 25 17.50 21.65 -2.87
C ARG A 25 16.13 22.07 -3.39
N ASP A 26 15.16 21.14 -3.45
CA ASP A 26 13.82 21.43 -3.97
C ASP A 26 12.87 21.86 -2.83
N ALA A 27 13.18 21.43 -1.61
CA ALA A 27 12.42 21.72 -0.40
C ALA A 27 13.36 21.83 0.81
N PRO A 28 14.00 23.01 1.00
CA PRO A 28 14.95 23.21 2.10
C PRO A 28 14.27 23.01 3.46
N GLY A 29 14.90 22.25 4.35
CA GLY A 29 14.37 21.97 5.69
C GLY A 29 13.26 20.91 5.73
N TYR A 30 12.95 20.24 4.61
CA TYR A 30 11.98 19.14 4.57
C TYR A 30 12.31 18.03 5.57
N GLY A 31 13.60 17.66 5.67
CA GLY A 31 14.06 16.61 6.57
C GLY A 31 13.92 16.94 8.07
N ASP A 32 13.83 18.21 8.42
CA ASP A 32 13.68 18.64 9.82
C ASP A 32 12.23 18.49 10.31
N ILE A 33 11.28 18.60 9.38
CA ILE A 33 9.83 18.52 9.64
C ILE A 33 9.33 17.08 9.43
N VAL A 34 9.71 16.45 8.32
CA VAL A 34 9.20 15.13 7.93
C VAL A 34 10.19 14.02 8.31
N ARG A 35 9.90 13.32 9.41
CA ARG A 35 10.76 12.25 9.96
C ARG A 35 10.67 10.91 9.24
N GLN A 36 9.55 10.64 8.57
CA GLN A 36 9.34 9.41 7.80
C GLN A 36 8.94 9.75 6.37
N PRO A 37 9.91 10.15 5.51
CA PRO A 37 9.65 10.44 4.11
C PRO A 37 9.08 9.23 3.38
N GLN A 38 8.15 9.47 2.45
CA GLN A 38 7.52 8.43 1.65
C GLN A 38 7.23 8.95 0.23
N ASN A 39 7.31 8.07 -0.77
CA ASN A 39 7.04 8.39 -2.18
C ASN A 39 6.60 7.13 -2.95
N LEU A 40 6.03 7.32 -4.15
CA LEU A 40 5.46 6.24 -4.96
C LEU A 40 6.49 5.17 -5.36
N LYS A 41 7.76 5.56 -5.60
CA LYS A 41 8.84 4.59 -5.89
C LYS A 41 9.15 3.70 -4.69
N MET A 42 9.20 4.26 -3.49
CA MET A 42 9.43 3.52 -2.25
C MET A 42 8.26 2.58 -1.94
N ILE A 43 7.01 3.05 -2.08
CA ILE A 43 5.80 2.21 -1.93
C ILE A 43 5.83 1.02 -2.89
N LYS A 44 6.14 1.25 -4.18
CA LYS A 44 6.26 0.17 -5.18
C LYS A 44 7.33 -0.86 -4.82
N THR A 45 8.45 -0.38 -4.29
CA THR A 45 9.55 -1.24 -3.85
C THR A 45 9.11 -2.09 -2.65
N ALA A 46 8.41 -1.50 -1.69
CA ALA A 46 7.91 -2.18 -0.49
C ALA A 46 6.85 -3.24 -0.80
N ILE A 47 5.95 -2.97 -1.76
CA ILE A 47 5.02 -3.94 -2.31
C ILE A 47 5.75 -5.15 -2.92
N THR A 48 6.80 -4.87 -3.70
CA THR A 48 7.59 -5.92 -4.35
C THR A 48 8.28 -6.78 -3.29
N ALA A 49 8.89 -6.15 -2.28
CA ALA A 49 9.49 -6.85 -1.15
C ALA A 49 8.47 -7.72 -0.38
N GLY A 50 7.28 -7.19 -0.11
CA GLY A 50 6.22 -7.96 0.56
C GLY A 50 5.73 -9.16 -0.25
N THR A 51 5.61 -9.01 -1.57
CA THR A 51 5.26 -10.13 -2.46
C THR A 51 6.30 -11.24 -2.41
N GLN A 52 7.60 -10.89 -2.40
CA GLN A 52 8.68 -11.87 -2.27
C GLN A 52 8.70 -12.54 -0.89
N LEU A 53 8.45 -11.77 0.17
CA LEU A 53 8.39 -12.29 1.54
C LEU A 53 7.26 -13.32 1.70
N VAL A 54 6.05 -13.00 1.21
CA VAL A 54 4.91 -13.92 1.24
C VAL A 54 5.24 -15.19 0.47
N LYS A 55 5.82 -15.09 -0.72
CA LYS A 55 6.24 -16.24 -1.53
C LYS A 55 7.27 -17.11 -0.81
N ALA A 56 8.29 -16.51 -0.20
CA ALA A 56 9.32 -17.23 0.54
C ALA A 56 8.73 -18.00 1.73
N THR A 57 7.83 -17.36 2.48
CA THR A 57 7.19 -17.96 3.66
C THR A 57 6.27 -19.12 3.26
N SER A 58 5.54 -18.99 2.15
CA SER A 58 4.72 -20.09 1.63
C SER A 58 5.55 -21.28 1.16
N SER A 59 6.79 -21.07 0.70
CA SER A 59 7.69 -22.16 0.26
C SER A 59 8.41 -22.89 1.39
N THR A 60 8.51 -22.30 2.59
CA THR A 60 9.15 -22.94 3.75
C THR A 60 8.22 -23.89 4.52
N THR A 61 6.91 -23.85 4.25
CA THR A 61 5.90 -24.72 4.90
C THR A 61 5.80 -26.11 4.26
N ASP A 62 6.53 -26.38 3.16
CA ASP A 62 6.67 -27.72 2.58
C ASP A 62 7.64 -28.59 3.40
N SER A 63 7.26 -28.95 4.63
CA SER A 63 7.72 -30.18 5.26
C SER A 63 6.71 -31.29 4.94
N PRO A 64 7.12 -32.48 4.46
CA PRO A 64 6.21 -33.50 3.99
C PRO A 64 5.64 -34.28 5.17
N SER A 65 4.64 -33.74 5.85
CA SER A 65 3.77 -34.52 6.74
C SER A 65 2.41 -33.85 6.85
N GLU A 66 1.40 -34.64 6.47
CA GLU A 66 -0.04 -34.42 6.64
C GLU A 66 -0.73 -33.64 5.52
N ALA A 67 -1.23 -34.42 4.55
CA ALA A 67 -2.25 -34.03 3.60
C ALA A 67 -3.50 -33.53 4.34
N GLY A 68 -3.77 -32.23 4.29
CA GLY A 68 -4.96 -31.64 4.88
C GLY A 68 -5.20 -30.22 4.39
N ASN A 69 -6.04 -30.10 3.36
CA ASN A 69 -6.72 -28.87 2.93
C ASN A 69 -5.84 -27.71 2.41
N ALA A 70 -5.68 -27.66 1.08
CA ALA A 70 -5.42 -26.42 0.36
C ALA A 70 -6.65 -25.49 0.45
N MET A 71 -6.88 -24.92 1.64
CA MET A 71 -7.91 -23.94 1.91
C MET A 71 -7.24 -22.57 1.85
N SER A 72 -7.71 -21.71 0.92
CA SER A 72 -7.42 -20.26 0.81
C SER A 72 -6.53 -19.71 1.93
N GLY A 73 -5.21 -19.75 1.71
CA GLY A 73 -4.22 -19.73 2.77
C GLY A 73 -3.88 -18.34 3.27
N THR A 74 -4.27 -18.04 4.50
CA THR A 74 -3.69 -16.93 5.27
C THR A 74 -2.24 -17.25 5.61
N VAL A 75 -1.30 -16.40 5.18
CA VAL A 75 0.13 -16.51 5.52
C VAL A 75 0.40 -15.65 6.75
N GLU A 76 0.76 -16.29 7.87
CA GLU A 76 1.19 -15.57 9.07
C GLU A 76 2.65 -15.14 8.93
N LEU A 77 2.91 -13.85 9.15
CA LEU A 77 4.24 -13.25 9.12
C LEU A 77 4.60 -12.74 10.51
N GLU A 78 5.79 -13.07 11.00
CA GLU A 78 6.31 -12.48 12.22
C GLU A 78 6.46 -10.97 12.06
N ARG A 79 5.95 -10.20 13.01
CA ARG A 79 5.98 -8.74 12.97
C ARG A 79 7.33 -8.22 13.48
N THR A 80 8.24 -7.94 12.56
CA THR A 80 9.57 -7.37 12.83
C THR A 80 9.73 -6.02 12.14
N VAL A 81 10.82 -5.31 12.43
CA VAL A 81 11.13 -4.01 11.80
C VAL A 81 11.38 -4.15 10.29
N ASP A 82 11.76 -5.34 9.81
CA ASP A 82 12.03 -5.60 8.40
C ASP A 82 10.81 -6.15 7.65
N THR A 83 9.81 -6.68 8.35
CA THR A 83 8.56 -7.20 7.76
C THR A 83 7.40 -6.23 7.89
N THR A 84 7.65 -4.98 8.30
CA THR A 84 6.63 -3.95 8.47
C THR A 84 6.88 -2.72 7.57
N PRO A 85 5.84 -1.92 7.27
CA PRO A 85 6.01 -0.66 6.54
C PRO A 85 6.99 0.29 7.26
N PRO A 86 7.78 1.08 6.52
CA PRO A 86 7.68 1.33 5.08
C PRO A 86 8.46 0.34 4.20
N LYS A 87 9.17 -0.63 4.77
CA LYS A 87 10.07 -1.53 4.02
C LYS A 87 9.30 -2.61 3.25
N VAL A 88 8.21 -3.08 3.83
CA VAL A 88 7.41 -4.20 3.31
C VAL A 88 5.93 -3.85 3.38
N ILE A 89 5.21 -4.11 2.29
CA ILE A 89 3.75 -3.97 2.17
C ILE A 89 3.18 -5.30 1.67
N VAL A 90 2.37 -5.97 2.50
CA VAL A 90 1.79 -7.30 2.23
C VAL A 90 0.27 -7.29 2.05
N ASN A 91 -0.41 -6.18 2.36
CA ASN A 91 -1.86 -6.06 2.20
C ASN A 91 -2.31 -4.63 1.88
N GLY A 92 -3.60 -4.48 1.58
CA GLY A 92 -4.22 -3.20 1.24
C GLY A 92 -4.15 -2.15 2.34
N ALA A 93 -4.36 -2.53 3.60
CA ALA A 93 -4.33 -1.60 4.72
C ALA A 93 -2.93 -0.98 4.93
N GLN A 94 -1.88 -1.75 4.69
CA GLN A 94 -0.50 -1.24 4.72
C GLN A 94 -0.22 -0.31 3.53
N LEU A 95 -0.71 -0.64 2.34
CA LEU A 95 -0.60 0.22 1.17
C LEU A 95 -1.28 1.58 1.39
N GLU A 96 -2.54 1.56 1.82
CA GLU A 96 -3.32 2.75 2.13
C GLU A 96 -2.59 3.62 3.16
N LYS A 97 -2.13 3.03 4.27
CA LYS A 97 -1.39 3.76 5.30
C LYS A 97 -0.16 4.49 4.75
N GLU A 98 0.60 3.87 3.86
CA GLU A 98 1.80 4.48 3.29
C GLU A 98 1.48 5.54 2.21
N LEU A 99 0.38 5.39 1.47
CA LEU A 99 -0.14 6.44 0.59
C LEU A 99 -0.62 7.66 1.41
N MET A 100 -1.39 7.43 2.47
CA MET A 100 -1.86 8.49 3.37
C MET A 100 -0.69 9.21 4.04
N ARG A 101 0.35 8.49 4.45
CA ARG A 101 1.59 9.07 4.98
C ARG A 101 2.26 10.01 3.97
N MET A 102 2.36 9.58 2.71
CA MET A 102 2.96 10.38 1.64
C MET A 102 2.22 11.72 1.45
N PHE A 103 0.89 11.70 1.42
CA PHE A 103 0.07 12.92 1.33
C PHE A 103 0.15 13.77 2.60
N ALA A 104 0.09 13.15 3.78
CA ALA A 104 0.22 13.86 5.06
C ALA A 104 1.56 14.60 5.17
N ASN A 105 2.66 13.96 4.76
CA ASN A 105 3.98 14.59 4.71
C ASN A 105 4.01 15.80 3.79
N ALA A 106 3.41 15.68 2.60
CA ALA A 106 3.37 16.78 1.63
C ALA A 106 2.52 17.96 2.14
N TYR A 107 1.38 17.68 2.77
CA TYR A 107 0.50 18.70 3.34
C TYR A 107 1.08 19.36 4.60
N MET A 108 1.75 18.58 5.47
CA MET A 108 2.40 19.09 6.67
C MET A 108 3.56 20.04 6.33
N PHE A 109 4.31 19.75 5.25
CA PHE A 109 5.40 20.61 4.81
C PHE A 109 4.93 21.82 3.98
N ASN A 110 3.88 21.65 3.17
CA ASN A 110 3.27 22.73 2.37
C ASN A 110 1.85 23.02 2.87
N PRO A 111 1.67 23.60 4.07
CA PRO A 111 0.35 23.96 4.56
C PRO A 111 -0.20 25.17 3.79
N GLY A 112 -1.47 25.11 3.39
CA GLY A 112 -2.13 26.24 2.73
C GLY A 112 -3.18 25.83 1.69
N GLU A 113 -3.48 26.77 0.80
CA GLU A 113 -4.36 26.62 -0.37
C GLU A 113 -3.63 26.99 -1.67
N ASP A 114 -2.31 26.90 -1.67
CA ASP A 114 -1.47 27.17 -2.83
C ASP A 114 -1.29 25.90 -3.70
N GLY A 115 -0.55 26.04 -4.80
CA GLY A 115 -0.50 25.02 -5.87
C GLY A 115 -0.16 23.60 -5.40
N MET A 116 0.85 23.44 -4.53
CA MET A 116 1.26 22.13 -4.02
C MET A 116 0.23 21.56 -3.04
N ALA A 117 -0.33 22.38 -2.16
CA ALA A 117 -1.36 21.95 -1.22
C ALA A 117 -2.64 21.51 -1.95
N LEU A 118 -3.09 22.27 -2.96
CA LEU A 118 -4.25 21.91 -3.78
C LEU A 118 -4.03 20.63 -4.58
N SER A 119 -2.86 20.49 -5.23
CA SER A 119 -2.50 19.28 -5.98
C SER A 119 -2.46 18.05 -5.08
N THR A 120 -1.98 18.22 -3.84
CA THR A 120 -1.96 17.16 -2.82
C THR A 120 -3.37 16.79 -2.38
N LYS A 121 -4.24 17.75 -2.08
CA LYS A 121 -5.64 17.52 -1.68
C LYS A 121 -6.43 16.81 -2.77
N GLU A 122 -6.28 17.25 -4.02
CA GLU A 122 -6.97 16.65 -5.16
C GLU A 122 -6.52 15.19 -5.35
N MET A 123 -5.21 14.93 -5.41
CA MET A 123 -4.71 13.56 -5.54
C MET A 123 -5.09 12.69 -4.35
N PHE A 124 -5.09 13.23 -3.13
CA PHE A 124 -5.53 12.54 -1.93
C PHE A 124 -6.98 12.06 -2.08
N SER A 125 -7.90 12.96 -2.45
CA SER A 125 -9.32 12.64 -2.59
C SER A 125 -9.56 11.54 -3.63
N ASP A 126 -8.91 11.65 -4.79
CA ASP A 126 -9.05 10.67 -5.87
C ASP A 126 -8.49 9.30 -5.48
N VAL A 127 -7.36 9.26 -4.78
CA VAL A 127 -6.73 8.02 -4.33
C VAL A 127 -7.53 7.38 -3.18
N GLU A 128 -8.03 8.16 -2.23
CA GLU A 128 -8.89 7.68 -1.15
C GLU A 128 -10.17 7.05 -1.71
N GLN A 129 -10.82 7.71 -2.68
CA GLN A 129 -11.99 7.17 -3.35
C GLN A 129 -11.67 5.82 -4.04
N LYS A 130 -10.59 5.77 -4.84
CA LYS A 130 -10.16 4.54 -5.52
C LYS A 130 -9.88 3.39 -4.55
N ILE A 131 -9.21 3.68 -3.43
CA ILE A 131 -8.94 2.68 -2.39
C ILE A 131 -10.25 2.22 -1.74
N SER A 132 -11.14 3.15 -1.41
CA SER A 132 -12.44 2.83 -0.81
C SER A 132 -13.29 1.93 -1.72
N GLU A 133 -13.38 2.26 -3.01
CA GLU A 133 -14.06 1.44 -4.03
C GLU A 133 -13.45 0.04 -4.09
N TRP A 134 -12.13 -0.04 -4.16
CA TRP A 134 -11.40 -1.31 -4.19
C TRP A 134 -11.65 -2.17 -2.94
N ARG A 135 -11.61 -1.56 -1.75
CA ARG A 135 -11.91 -2.27 -0.48
C ARG A 135 -13.38 -2.65 -0.35
N GLY A 136 -14.28 -1.92 -1.02
CA GLY A 136 -15.68 -2.28 -1.15
C GLY A 136 -15.86 -3.54 -1.98
N THR A 137 -15.15 -3.64 -3.10
CA THR A 137 -15.17 -4.83 -3.96
C THR A 137 -14.55 -6.06 -3.30
N GLU A 138 -13.39 -5.94 -2.64
CA GLU A 138 -12.75 -7.10 -1.97
C GLU A 138 -13.66 -7.74 -0.91
N ARG A 139 -14.35 -6.93 -0.11
CA ARG A 139 -15.27 -7.46 0.92
C ARG A 139 -16.49 -8.14 0.31
N ALA A 140 -17.00 -7.62 -0.80
CA ALA A 140 -18.13 -8.23 -1.50
C ALA A 140 -17.76 -9.58 -2.10
N ASP A 141 -16.55 -9.71 -2.66
CA ASP A 141 -16.03 -10.96 -3.21
C ASP A 141 -15.81 -12.02 -2.10
N GLU A 142 -15.29 -11.62 -0.93
CA GLU A 142 -15.17 -12.51 0.24
C GLU A 142 -16.53 -13.02 0.74
N GLU A 143 -17.56 -12.16 0.76
CA GLU A 143 -18.92 -12.54 1.15
C GLU A 143 -19.56 -13.53 0.17
N ASP A 144 -19.39 -13.34 -1.14
CA ASP A 144 -19.94 -14.23 -2.15
C ASP A 144 -19.26 -15.61 -2.14
N ASP A 145 -17.94 -15.66 -1.96
CA ASP A 145 -17.18 -16.90 -1.82
C ASP A 145 -17.62 -17.73 -0.59
N THR A 146 -17.86 -17.06 0.55
CA THR A 146 -18.36 -17.74 1.76
C THR A 146 -19.78 -18.25 1.58
N LYS A 147 -20.63 -17.53 0.83
CA LYS A 147 -22.01 -17.92 0.55
C LYS A 147 -22.08 -19.06 -0.47
N GLY A 148 -21.21 -19.07 -1.48
CA GLY A 148 -21.05 -20.16 -2.44
C GLY A 148 -20.62 -21.47 -1.78
N LYS A 149 -19.69 -21.42 -0.82
CA LYS A 149 -19.26 -22.59 -0.03
C LYS A 149 -20.36 -23.14 0.88
N ARG A 150 -21.16 -22.27 1.52
CA ARG A 150 -22.28 -22.66 2.39
C ARG A 150 -23.44 -23.33 1.63
N ARG A 151 -23.59 -23.05 0.34
CA ARG A 151 -24.66 -23.63 -0.51
C ARG A 151 -24.29 -24.98 -1.14
N LYS A 152 -23.04 -25.41 -1.00
CA LYS A 152 -22.50 -26.63 -1.63
C LYS A 152 -22.15 -27.73 -0.61
N MET A 153 -22.55 -27.57 0.65
CA MET A 153 -22.56 -28.62 1.67
C MET A 153 -23.98 -29.09 1.94
#